data_AF-A0A2V9XLS8-F1
#
_entry.id   AF-A0A2V9XLS8-F1
#
_cell.length_a   1.000
_cell.length_b   1.000
_cell.length_c   1.000
_cell.angle_alpha   90.00
_cell.angle_beta   90.00
_cell.angle_gamma   90.00
#
_symmetry.space_group_name_H-M   'P 1'
#
loop_
_entity.id
_entity.type
_entity.pdbx_description
1 polymer ?
#
loop_
_entity_poly.entity_id
_entity_poly.type
_entity_poly.pdbx_seq_one_letter_code
_entity_poly.pdbx_strand_id
1 'polypeptide(L)'
;MLRNYYINKEWIVSPTARQVYRMGAVFSLALFGIIIAVSLERLPSSPFLLQGLKSLFFLGVLGAGITTVGMVYFLFGFDDSSALQKTVWFCVMLFIPVGPALYCFFVYSRSKLVVPTNFA
;
A
#
# COMPACT_ATOMS: atom_id res chain seq x y z
N MET A 1 -16.32 -17.41 9.29
CA MET A 1 -16.83 -17.43 7.91
C MET A 1 -17.60 -16.14 7.64
N LEU A 2 -16.95 -15.13 7.06
CA LEU A 2 -17.61 -13.91 6.56
C LEU A 2 -17.63 -14.01 5.02
N ARG A 3 -18.66 -14.69 4.51
CA ARG A 3 -18.84 -15.08 3.11
C ARG A 3 -19.61 -14.01 2.34
N ASN A 4 -19.10 -12.77 2.34
CA ASN A 4 -19.62 -11.66 1.54
C ASN A 4 -18.45 -10.77 1.11
N TYR A 5 -17.58 -11.30 0.26
CA TYR A 5 -16.53 -10.51 -0.37
C TYR A 5 -17.12 -9.78 -1.57
N TYR A 6 -17.52 -8.51 -1.38
CA TYR A 6 -17.79 -7.59 -2.50
C TYR A 6 -16.52 -7.36 -3.36
N ILE A 7 -15.34 -7.69 -2.84
CA ILE A 7 -14.05 -7.67 -3.54
C ILE A 7 -13.71 -9.11 -3.94
N ASN A 8 -13.98 -9.46 -5.19
CA ASN A 8 -13.61 -10.76 -5.74
C ASN A 8 -12.09 -10.92 -5.85
N LYS A 9 -11.61 -12.16 -5.72
CA LYS A 9 -10.19 -12.52 -5.89
C LYS A 9 -9.64 -12.01 -7.23
N GLU A 10 -10.42 -12.15 -8.29
CA GLU A 10 -10.06 -11.70 -9.64
C GLU A 10 -9.81 -10.19 -9.70
N TRP A 11 -10.56 -9.43 -8.89
CA TRP A 11 -10.45 -7.97 -8.83
C TRP A 11 -9.17 -7.54 -8.12
N ILE A 12 -8.88 -8.13 -6.95
CA ILE A 12 -7.71 -7.75 -6.13
C ILE A 12 -6.39 -8.17 -6.78
N VAL A 13 -6.38 -9.21 -7.64
CA VAL A 13 -5.18 -9.65 -8.36
C VAL A 13 -5.08 -9.08 -9.78
N SER A 14 -6.07 -8.31 -10.22
CA SER A 14 -6.09 -7.75 -11.58
C SER A 14 -4.87 -6.84 -11.85
N PRO A 15 -4.43 -6.76 -13.12
CA PRO A 15 -3.34 -5.85 -13.50
C PRO A 15 -3.60 -4.39 -13.10
N THR A 16 -4.85 -3.94 -13.22
CA THR A 16 -5.28 -2.59 -12.84
C THR A 16 -5.16 -2.37 -11.34
N ALA A 17 -5.68 -3.29 -10.51
CA ALA A 17 -5.55 -3.20 -9.06
C ALA A 17 -4.09 -3.16 -8.63
N ARG A 18 -3.23 -4.00 -9.26
CA ARG A 18 -1.80 -4.01 -8.99
C ARG A 18 -1.14 -2.67 -9.27
N GLN A 19 -1.46 -2.01 -10.38
CA GLN A 19 -0.94 -0.69 -10.70
C GLN A 19 -1.41 0.35 -9.68
N VAL A 20 -2.71 0.35 -9.35
CA VAL A 20 -3.30 1.26 -8.35
C VAL A 20 -2.62 1.10 -6.99
N TYR A 21 -2.43 -0.13 -6.51
CA TYR A 21 -1.76 -0.38 -5.23
C TYR A 21 -0.28 0.00 -5.26
N ARG A 22 0.42 -0.20 -6.38
CA ARG A 22 1.82 0.23 -6.52
C ARG A 22 1.96 1.75 -6.52
N MET A 23 1.13 2.45 -7.29
CA MET A 23 1.10 3.91 -7.27
C MET A 23 0.75 4.43 -5.89
N GLY A 24 -0.27 3.85 -5.25
CA GLY A 24 -0.66 4.16 -3.87
C GLY A 24 0.48 3.94 -2.87
N ALA A 25 1.21 2.83 -2.98
CA ALA A 25 2.37 2.53 -2.14
C ALA A 25 3.51 3.54 -2.33
N VAL A 26 3.79 3.97 -3.57
CA VAL A 26 4.78 5.04 -3.85
C VAL A 26 4.34 6.36 -3.22
N PHE A 27 3.09 6.77 -3.39
CA PHE A 27 2.55 7.99 -2.77
C PHE A 27 2.56 7.89 -1.24
N SER A 28 2.30 6.71 -0.68
CA SER A 28 2.36 6.43 0.75
C SER A 28 3.79 6.56 1.32
N LEU A 29 4.80 6.11 0.57
CA LEU A 29 6.21 6.31 0.93
C LEU A 29 6.64 7.78 0.76
N ALA A 30 6.18 8.46 -0.29
CA ALA A 30 6.40 9.89 -0.45
C ALA A 30 5.79 10.69 0.71
N LEU A 31 4.58 10.32 1.16
CA LEU A 31 3.93 10.90 2.34
C LEU A 31 4.79 10.74 3.58
N PHE A 32 5.38 9.57 3.80
CA PHE A 32 6.31 9.35 4.92
C PHE A 32 7.51 10.32 4.86
N GLY A 33 8.10 10.51 3.68
CA GLY A 33 9.18 11.49 3.47
C GLY A 33 8.75 12.92 3.79
N ILE A 34 7.52 13.30 3.39
CA ILE A 34 6.94 14.62 3.73
C ILE A 34 6.78 14.76 5.24
N ILE A 35 6.24 13.75 5.93
CA ILE A 35 6.08 13.76 7.39
C ILE A 35 7.43 13.99 8.08
N ILE A 36 8.47 13.25 7.68
CA ILE A 36 9.84 13.44 8.20
C ILE A 36 10.34 14.86 7.92
N ALA A 37 10.17 15.37 6.69
CA ALA A 37 10.62 16.71 6.33
C ALA A 37 9.94 17.79 7.17
N VAL A 38 8.64 17.63 7.46
CA VAL A 38 7.88 18.51 8.37
C VAL A 38 8.42 18.40 9.80
N SER A 39 8.65 17.19 10.30
CA SER A 39 9.18 16.95 11.65
C SER A 39 10.59 17.52 11.86
N LEU A 40 11.37 17.66 10.78
CA LEU A 40 12.70 18.26 10.79
C LEU A 40 12.69 19.76 10.45
N GLU A 41 11.51 20.38 10.33
CA GLU A 41 11.31 21.79 9.95
C GLU A 41 11.97 22.16 8.60
N ARG A 42 12.15 21.18 7.70
CA ARG A 42 12.80 21.35 6.39
C ARG A 42 11.83 21.70 5.27
N LEU A 43 10.81 22.50 5.57
CA LEU A 43 9.82 22.90 4.58
C LEU A 43 10.35 24.05 3.70
N PRO A 44 10.08 24.01 2.39
CA PRO A 44 10.45 25.11 1.50
C PRO A 44 9.62 26.37 1.82
N SER A 45 10.27 27.52 1.87
CA SER A 45 9.62 28.82 2.14
C SER A 45 8.83 29.36 0.94
N SER A 46 8.99 28.78 -0.25
CA SER A 46 8.31 29.27 -1.45
C SER A 46 6.83 28.82 -1.49
N PRO A 47 5.87 29.73 -1.75
CA PRO A 47 4.44 29.42 -1.73
C PRO A 47 4.01 28.41 -2.81
N PHE A 48 4.66 28.42 -3.99
CA PHE A 48 4.40 27.47 -5.06
C PHE A 48 4.75 26.02 -4.66
N LEU A 49 5.90 25.79 -4.03
CA LEU A 49 6.30 24.46 -3.56
C LEU A 49 5.40 23.98 -2.41
N LEU A 50 4.99 24.89 -1.52
CA LEU A 50 4.03 24.58 -0.45
C LEU A 50 2.68 24.09 -0.99
N GLN A 51 2.18 24.71 -2.06
CA GLN A 51 0.94 24.26 -2.69
C GLN A 51 1.11 22.88 -3.33
N GLY A 52 2.22 22.63 -4.03
CA GLY A 52 2.53 21.31 -4.58
C GLY A 52 2.65 20.23 -3.50
N LEU A 53 3.29 20.54 -2.36
CA LEU A 53 3.38 19.67 -1.19
C LEU A 53 2.01 19.33 -0.60
N LYS A 54 1.07 20.29 -0.53
CA LYS A 54 -0.30 20.02 -0.07
C LYS A 54 -1.03 19.04 -0.98
N SER A 55 -0.93 19.21 -2.29
CA SER A 55 -1.53 18.28 -3.25
C SER A 55 -0.91 16.89 -3.14
N LEU A 56 0.42 16.82 -3.02
CA LEU A 56 1.13 15.54 -2.85
C LEU A 56 0.79 14.87 -1.52
N PHE A 57 0.64 15.64 -0.44
CA PHE A 57 0.20 15.14 0.86
C PHE A 57 -1.20 14.52 0.77
N PHE A 58 -2.14 15.21 0.12
CA PHE A 58 -3.49 14.69 -0.09
C PHE A 58 -3.50 13.37 -0.89
N LEU A 59 -2.76 13.33 -2.01
CA LEU A 59 -2.58 12.11 -2.80
C LEU A 59 -1.89 10.99 -2.00
N GLY A 60 -0.94 11.37 -1.15
CA GLY A 60 -0.25 10.48 -0.22
C GLY A 60 -1.21 9.81 0.76
N VAL A 61 -2.08 10.60 1.40
CA VAL A 61 -3.08 10.09 2.36
C VAL A 61 -4.08 9.17 1.66
N LEU A 62 -4.57 9.55 0.48
CA LEU A 62 -5.45 8.70 -0.32
C LEU A 62 -4.76 7.39 -0.72
N GLY A 63 -3.53 7.47 -1.23
CA GLY A 63 -2.72 6.32 -1.60
C GLY A 63 -2.47 5.38 -0.42
N ALA A 64 -2.12 5.93 0.75
CA ALA A 64 -1.95 5.18 1.98
C ALA A 64 -3.23 4.45 2.39
N GLY A 65 -4.39 5.14 2.37
CA GLY A 65 -5.69 4.55 2.68
C GLY A 65 -6.06 3.40 1.75
N ILE A 66 -6.00 3.62 0.43
CA ILE A 66 -6.31 2.61 -0.59
C ILE A 66 -5.40 1.40 -0.44
N THR A 67 -4.10 1.62 -0.25
CA THR A 67 -3.11 0.55 -0.12
C THR A 67 -3.33 -0.21 1.19
N THR A 68 -3.61 0.47 2.30
CA THR A 68 -3.88 -0.18 3.59
C THR A 68 -5.07 -1.11 3.50
N VAL A 69 -6.21 -0.61 3.00
CA VAL A 69 -7.43 -1.41 2.86
C VAL A 69 -7.18 -2.60 1.94
N GLY A 70 -6.61 -2.36 0.75
CA GLY A 70 -6.33 -3.43 -0.20
C GLY A 70 -5.40 -4.52 0.36
N MET A 71 -4.32 -4.12 1.03
CA MET A 71 -3.35 -5.06 1.58
C MET A 71 -3.89 -5.84 2.78
N VAL A 72 -4.69 -5.22 3.65
CA VAL A 72 -5.38 -5.91 4.77
C VAL A 72 -6.36 -6.96 4.22
N TYR A 73 -7.16 -6.60 3.21
CA TYR A 73 -8.05 -7.55 2.55
C TYR A 73 -7.29 -8.72 1.94
N PHE A 74 -6.15 -8.45 1.29
CA PHE A 74 -5.31 -9.50 0.72
C PHE A 74 -4.73 -10.43 1.80
N LEU A 75 -4.18 -9.88 2.88
CA LEU A 75 -3.56 -10.61 3.98
C LEU A 75 -4.52 -11.61 4.66
N PHE A 76 -5.74 -11.17 4.96
CA PHE A 76 -6.73 -12.01 5.65
C PHE A 76 -7.55 -12.89 4.69
N GLY A 77 -7.75 -12.48 3.45
CA GLY A 77 -8.62 -13.16 2.50
C GLY A 77 -7.94 -14.15 1.58
N PHE A 78 -6.77 -13.80 1.04
CA PHE A 78 -6.20 -14.47 -0.14
C PHE A 78 -4.73 -14.86 -0.03
N ASP A 79 -3.98 -14.29 0.92
CA ASP A 79 -2.58 -14.62 1.10
C ASP A 79 -2.41 -16.10 1.53
N ASP A 80 -1.52 -16.82 0.86
CA ASP A 80 -1.21 -18.24 1.13
C ASP A 80 -0.07 -18.40 2.16
N SER A 81 0.45 -17.31 2.71
CA SER A 81 1.51 -17.33 3.73
C SER A 81 1.09 -18.05 5.00
N SER A 82 2.07 -18.60 5.73
CA SER A 82 1.80 -19.30 7.00
C SER A 82 1.20 -18.35 8.04
N ALA A 83 0.45 -18.89 9.03
CA ALA A 83 -0.21 -18.07 10.05
C ALA A 83 0.75 -17.13 10.78
N LEU A 84 1.97 -17.60 11.10
CA LEU A 84 3.00 -16.80 11.74
C LEU A 84 3.50 -15.66 10.83
N GLN A 85 3.72 -15.94 9.54
CA GLN A 85 4.09 -14.91 8.57
C GLN A 85 2.98 -13.86 8.42
N LYS A 86 1.72 -14.27 8.40
CA LYS A 86 0.58 -13.35 8.35
C LYS A 86 0.53 -12.44 9.57
N THR A 87 0.76 -12.96 10.77
CA THR A 87 0.83 -12.15 12.00
C THR A 87 1.97 -11.15 11.94
N VAL A 88 3.16 -11.56 11.50
CA VAL A 88 4.31 -10.64 11.33
C VAL A 88 3.96 -9.51 10.37
N TRP A 89 3.39 -9.84 9.21
CA TRP A 89 3.00 -8.83 8.22
C TRP A 89 1.85 -7.95 8.69
N PHE A 90 0.91 -8.48 9.47
CA PHE A 90 -0.12 -7.68 10.12
C PHE A 90 0.50 -6.64 11.07
N CYS A 91 1.46 -7.05 11.91
CA CYS A 91 2.20 -6.13 12.77
C CYS A 91 2.94 -5.06 11.96
N VAL A 92 3.57 -5.44 10.84
CA VAL A 92 4.22 -4.47 9.94
C VAL A 92 3.19 -3.48 9.35
N MET A 93 2.00 -3.94 8.95
CA MET A 93 0.95 -3.06 8.41
C MET A 93 0.42 -2.01 9.38
N LEU A 94 0.54 -2.22 10.70
CA LEU A 94 0.12 -1.23 11.70
C LEU A 94 0.94 0.06 11.60
N PHE A 95 2.14 0.02 11.02
CA PHE A 95 2.99 1.18 10.79
C PHE A 95 2.56 1.98 9.54
N ILE A 96 1.36 2.56 9.55
CA ILE A 96 0.89 3.47 8.49
C ILE A 96 1.79 4.72 8.50
N PRO A 97 2.28 5.21 7.33
CA PRO A 97 1.96 4.81 5.96
C PRO A 97 2.94 3.78 5.32
N VAL A 98 3.97 3.35 6.03
CA VAL A 98 5.09 2.55 5.47
C VAL A 98 4.76 1.07 5.38
N GLY A 99 4.15 0.50 6.42
CA GLY A 99 3.83 -0.93 6.54
C GLY A 99 3.05 -1.50 5.36
N PRO A 100 1.90 -0.91 4.98
CA PRO A 100 1.12 -1.34 3.83
C PRO A 100 1.89 -1.24 2.51
N ALA A 101 2.74 -0.22 2.35
CA ALA A 101 3.58 -0.08 1.16
C ALA A 101 4.64 -1.20 1.08
N LEU A 102 5.31 -1.51 2.19
CA LEU A 102 6.26 -2.63 2.26
C LEU A 102 5.58 -3.95 1.92
N TYR A 103 4.42 -4.23 2.51
CA TYR A 103 3.67 -5.43 2.19
C TYR A 103 3.27 -5.50 0.71
N CYS A 104 2.86 -4.37 0.12
CA CYS A 104 2.51 -4.28 -1.30
C CYS A 104 3.69 -4.68 -2.21
N PHE A 105 4.92 -4.25 -1.89
CA PHE A 105 6.11 -4.55 -2.68
C PHE A 105 6.70 -5.95 -2.42
N PHE A 106 6.75 -6.38 -1.17
CA PHE A 106 7.44 -7.62 -0.79
C PHE A 106 6.55 -8.85 -0.86
N VAL A 107 5.28 -8.76 -0.47
CA VAL A 107 4.37 -9.90 -0.41
C VAL A 107 3.43 -9.90 -1.60
N TYR A 108 2.57 -8.89 -1.70
CA TYR A 108 1.52 -8.84 -2.70
C TYR A 108 2.06 -8.90 -4.14
N SER A 109 3.08 -8.07 -4.46
CA SER A 109 3.69 -8.03 -5.79
C SER A 109 4.41 -9.32 -6.21
N ARG A 110 4.80 -10.17 -5.25
CA ARG A 110 5.51 -11.44 -5.46
C ARG A 110 4.62 -12.67 -5.28
N SER A 111 3.37 -12.48 -4.88
CA SER A 111 2.46 -13.59 -4.66
C SER A 111 2.19 -14.33 -5.97
N LYS A 112 2.11 -15.67 -5.89
CA LYS A 112 1.79 -16.53 -7.05
C LYS A 112 0.43 -16.22 -7.67
N LEU A 113 -0.43 -15.58 -6.92
CA LEU A 113 -1.76 -15.13 -7.35
C LEU A 113 -1.70 -13.90 -8.27
N VAL A 114 -0.61 -13.14 -8.22
CA VAL A 114 -0.41 -11.87 -8.96
C VAL A 114 0.62 -12.02 -10.09
N VAL A 115 1.53 -13.00 -9.97
CA VAL A 115 2.47 -13.34 -11.05
C VAL A 115 1.78 -14.34 -11.99
N PRO A 116 1.50 -13.98 -13.27
CA PRO A 116 0.98 -14.95 -14.21
C PRO A 116 2.02 -16.07 -14.40
N THR A 117 1.60 -17.30 -14.17
CA THR A 117 2.33 -18.53 -14.51
C THR A 117 2.46 -18.64 -16.03
N ASN A 118 3.33 -17.84 -16.64
CA ASN A 118 3.74 -17.95 -18.05
C ASN A 118 5.26 -18.09 -18.19
N PHE A 119 5.85 -18.89 -17.31
CA PHE A 119 7.17 -19.49 -17.52
C PHE A 119 7.09 -20.93 -17.00
N ALA A 120 6.49 -21.78 -17.83
CA ALA A 120 6.77 -23.21 -17.88
C ALA A 120 7.84 -23.44 -18.96
#